data_AF-A0A5G2QZJ6-F1
#
_entry.id   AF-A0A5G2QZJ6-F1
#
_cell.length_a   1.000
_cell.length_b   1.000
_cell.length_c   1.000
_cell.angle_alpha   90.00
_cell.angle_beta   90.00
_cell.angle_gamma   90.00
#
_symmetry.space_group_name_H-M   'P 1'
#
loop_
_entity.id
_entity.type
_entity.pdbx_description
1 polymer ?
#
loop_
_entity_poly.entity_id
_entity_poly.type
_entity_poly.pdbx_seq_one_letter_code
_entity_poly.pdbx_strand_id
1 'polypeptide(L)'
;MREKGKNPENQLSDQEILSLREKDFRLLMLKMMQDIGNKLEAKMDNLQKTLSKEIQDIKVKQEEMQNTTTEIKNSLEAANSRIQEAEERISKVEDRLVEITDAEQKREKRRKRNEESLRELWDNVKHTNIRIIGVPEGEEREKGTEKIFQEIIAKNCPHMGKEPLTQIQEAQRVPYKINPRRNTPRHILIKLTKIKDKQKISKAAREKKEHTREPQ
;
A
#
# COMPACT_ATOMS: atom_id res chain seq x y z
N MET A 1 -69.51 70.97 111.12
CA MET A 1 -68.07 70.66 111.14
C MET A 1 -67.80 69.61 110.08
N ARG A 2 -66.61 69.69 109.45
CA ARG A 2 -66.16 68.88 108.31
C ARG A 2 -66.08 67.39 108.66
N GLU A 3 -66.46 66.53 107.71
CA GLU A 3 -65.72 65.28 107.47
C GLU A 3 -65.48 65.09 105.98
N LYS A 4 -64.20 64.97 105.64
CA LYS A 4 -63.67 64.57 104.35
C LYS A 4 -63.68 63.04 104.30
N GLY A 5 -64.04 62.46 103.16
CA GLY A 5 -63.63 61.09 102.86
C GLY A 5 -64.44 60.46 101.74
N LYS A 6 -63.87 60.41 100.53
CA LYS A 6 -63.36 59.18 99.92
C LYS A 6 -62.97 59.46 98.46
N ASN A 7 -61.69 59.23 98.19
CA ASN A 7 -61.13 59.09 96.85
C ASN A 7 -61.77 57.85 96.22
N PRO A 8 -62.41 57.89 95.05
CA PRO A 8 -62.69 56.67 94.33
C PRO A 8 -61.39 56.23 93.67
N GLU A 9 -60.89 55.09 94.13
CA GLU A 9 -59.93 54.27 93.40
C GLU A 9 -60.39 54.15 91.95
N ASN A 10 -59.50 54.49 91.02
CA ASN A 10 -59.70 54.32 89.59
C ASN A 10 -59.72 52.80 89.30
N GLN A 11 -60.82 52.14 89.65
CA GLN A 11 -61.11 50.79 89.21
C GLN A 11 -61.49 50.93 87.74
N LEU A 12 -60.52 50.65 86.87
CA LEU A 12 -60.77 50.46 85.44
C LEU A 12 -61.99 49.56 85.31
N SER A 13 -63.02 50.04 84.62
CA SER A 13 -64.24 49.24 84.46
C SER A 13 -63.88 47.95 83.71
N ASP A 14 -64.57 46.85 84.01
CA ASP A 14 -64.36 45.56 83.32
C ASP A 14 -64.38 45.70 81.78
N GLN A 15 -65.10 46.70 81.28
CA GLN A 15 -65.21 47.06 79.87
C GLN A 15 -63.91 47.66 79.28
N GLU A 16 -63.14 48.42 80.07
CA GLU A 16 -61.84 48.98 79.66
C GLU A 16 -60.74 47.91 79.64
N ILE A 17 -60.75 47.00 80.63
CA ILE A 17 -59.84 45.85 80.74
C ILE A 17 -60.07 44.87 79.57
N LEU A 18 -61.32 44.61 79.21
CA LEU A 18 -61.68 43.80 78.03
C LEU A 18 -61.17 44.44 76.73
N SER A 19 -61.29 45.76 76.57
CA SER A 19 -60.81 46.47 75.36
C SER A 19 -59.29 46.46 75.21
N LEU A 20 -58.55 46.55 76.32
CA LEU A 20 -57.08 46.47 76.35
C LEU A 20 -56.61 45.08 75.94
N ARG A 21 -57.23 44.02 76.48
CA ARG A 21 -56.93 42.63 76.13
C ARG A 21 -57.20 42.32 74.65
N GLU A 22 -58.24 42.92 74.07
CA GLU A 22 -58.57 42.76 72.64
C GLU A 22 -57.56 43.49 71.73
N LYS A 23 -57.08 44.67 72.14
CA LYS A 23 -56.00 45.39 71.44
C LYS A 23 -54.69 44.61 71.46
N ASP A 24 -54.32 44.03 72.60
CA ASP A 24 -53.13 43.19 72.73
C ASP A 24 -53.21 41.93 71.84
N PHE A 25 -54.39 41.29 71.77
CA PHE A 25 -54.62 40.16 70.87
C PHE A 25 -54.48 40.58 69.39
N ARG A 26 -55.07 41.72 68.99
CA ARG A 26 -54.93 42.26 67.62
C ARG A 26 -53.47 42.58 67.28
N LEU A 27 -52.71 43.13 68.23
CA LEU A 27 -51.28 43.42 68.06
C LEU A 27 -50.46 42.12 67.89
N LEU A 28 -50.78 41.09 68.67
CA LEU A 28 -50.15 39.77 68.54
C LEU A 28 -50.41 39.15 67.16
N MET A 29 -51.66 39.22 66.67
CA MET A 29 -52.03 38.74 65.34
C MET A 29 -51.31 39.51 64.22
N LEU A 30 -51.21 40.83 64.31
CA LEU A 30 -50.45 41.66 63.37
C LEU A 30 -48.98 41.24 63.32
N LYS A 31 -48.35 41.03 64.47
CA LYS A 31 -46.95 40.61 64.57
C LYS A 31 -46.72 39.23 63.95
N MET A 32 -47.62 38.28 64.21
CA MET A 32 -47.60 36.95 63.57
C MET A 32 -47.76 37.03 62.05
N MET A 33 -48.70 37.84 61.56
CA MET A 33 -48.90 38.03 60.11
C MET A 33 -47.67 38.65 59.46
N GLN A 34 -47.02 39.60 60.13
CA GLN A 34 -45.81 40.23 59.64
C GLN A 34 -44.62 39.27 59.61
N ASP A 35 -44.43 38.44 60.64
CA ASP A 35 -43.40 37.39 60.65
C ASP A 35 -43.63 36.36 59.53
N ILE A 36 -44.88 35.96 59.28
CA ILE A 36 -45.23 35.07 58.18
C ILE A 36 -44.92 35.73 56.83
N GLY A 37 -45.28 37.00 56.65
CA GLY A 37 -44.99 37.79 55.45
C GLY A 37 -43.48 37.86 55.17
N ASN A 38 -42.69 38.25 56.17
CA ASN A 38 -41.23 38.34 56.07
C ASN A 38 -40.60 36.97 55.73
N LYS A 39 -41.11 35.88 56.31
CA LYS A 39 -40.61 34.52 56.06
C LYS A 39 -40.96 34.03 54.66
N LEU A 40 -42.12 34.43 54.12
CA LEU A 40 -42.53 34.17 52.74
C LEU A 40 -41.67 34.95 51.75
N GLU A 41 -41.46 36.24 52.00
CA GLU A 41 -40.63 37.12 51.18
C GLU A 41 -39.18 36.60 51.10
N ALA A 42 -38.58 36.23 52.24
CA ALA A 42 -37.25 35.64 52.27
C ALA A 42 -37.16 34.31 51.49
N LYS A 43 -38.21 33.46 51.52
CA LYS A 43 -38.26 32.23 50.70
C LYS A 43 -38.39 32.55 49.21
N MET A 44 -39.18 33.55 48.86
CA MET A 44 -39.40 33.99 47.48
C MET A 44 -38.13 34.58 46.88
N ASP A 45 -37.42 35.43 47.62
CA ASP A 45 -36.11 35.97 47.24
C ASP A 45 -35.08 34.86 47.02
N ASN A 46 -35.06 33.86 47.91
CA ASN A 46 -34.11 32.76 47.80
C ASN A 46 -34.41 31.87 46.57
N LEU A 47 -35.69 31.61 46.30
CA LEU A 47 -36.13 30.93 45.06
C LEU A 47 -35.75 31.74 43.82
N GLN A 48 -35.99 33.05 43.82
CA GLN A 48 -35.66 33.92 42.70
C GLN A 48 -34.15 33.95 42.43
N LYS A 49 -33.32 34.01 43.49
CA LYS A 49 -31.86 33.93 43.39
C LYS A 49 -31.38 32.59 42.83
N THR A 50 -31.96 31.49 43.30
CA THR A 50 -31.60 30.13 42.85
C THR A 50 -31.97 29.93 41.38
N LEU A 51 -33.20 30.29 40.99
CA LEU A 51 -33.67 30.23 39.61
C LEU A 51 -32.83 31.10 38.66
N SER A 52 -32.52 32.34 39.07
CA SER A 52 -31.68 33.24 38.25
C SER A 52 -30.29 32.65 38.02
N LYS A 53 -29.70 32.03 39.04
CA LYS A 53 -28.39 31.37 38.93
C LYS A 53 -28.45 30.17 37.98
N GLU A 54 -29.44 29.29 38.12
CA GLU A 54 -29.62 28.13 37.23
C GLU A 54 -29.85 28.54 35.77
N ILE A 55 -30.67 29.57 35.52
CA ILE A 55 -30.88 30.11 34.17
C ILE A 55 -29.58 30.62 33.57
N GLN A 56 -28.75 31.30 34.37
CA GLN A 56 -27.46 31.80 33.90
C GLN A 56 -26.48 30.67 33.59
N ASP A 57 -26.40 29.64 34.44
CA ASP A 57 -25.57 28.46 34.20
C ASP A 57 -26.02 27.69 32.94
N ILE A 58 -27.34 27.58 32.70
CA ILE A 58 -27.88 26.96 31.48
C ILE A 58 -27.49 27.75 30.23
N LYS A 59 -27.57 29.09 30.29
CA LYS A 59 -27.17 29.95 29.16
C LYS A 59 -25.71 29.76 28.79
N VAL A 60 -24.80 29.73 29.77
CA VAL A 60 -23.36 29.51 29.52
C VAL A 60 -23.14 28.16 28.87
N LYS A 61 -23.74 27.08 29.40
CA LYS A 61 -23.63 25.74 28.81
C LYS A 61 -24.21 25.68 27.39
N GLN A 62 -25.29 26.40 27.13
CA GLN A 62 -25.91 26.44 25.80
C GLN A 62 -24.98 27.12 24.78
N GLU A 63 -24.29 28.20 25.16
CA GLU A 63 -23.32 28.89 24.31
C GLU A 63 -22.09 28.01 24.04
N GLU A 64 -21.56 27.32 25.05
CA GLU A 64 -20.47 26.35 24.90
C GLU A 64 -20.85 25.22 23.92
N MET A 65 -22.06 24.66 24.05
CA MET A 65 -22.56 23.64 23.12
C MET A 65 -22.70 24.17 21.69
N GLN A 66 -23.13 25.42 21.50
CA GLN A 66 -23.22 26.03 20.17
C GLN A 66 -21.84 26.18 19.53
N ASN A 67 -20.84 26.62 20.30
CA ASN A 67 -19.46 26.76 19.83
C ASN A 67 -18.85 25.41 19.44
N THR A 68 -19.00 24.38 20.28
CA THR A 68 -18.50 23.03 19.93
C THR A 68 -19.19 22.46 18.69
N THR A 69 -20.50 22.71 18.52
CA THR A 69 -21.26 22.27 17.35
C THR A 69 -20.77 22.93 16.06
N THR A 70 -20.46 24.23 16.09
CA THR A 70 -19.92 24.93 14.91
C THR A 70 -18.51 24.46 14.57
N GLU A 71 -17.66 24.21 15.55
CA GLU A 71 -16.32 23.63 15.35
C GLU A 71 -16.38 22.23 14.72
N ILE A 72 -17.28 21.37 15.20
CA ILE A 72 -17.51 20.03 14.63
C ILE A 72 -17.99 20.15 13.18
N LYS A 73 -18.94 21.04 12.91
CA LYS A 73 -19.45 21.26 11.54
C LYS A 73 -18.35 21.68 10.58
N ASN A 74 -17.53 22.66 10.96
CA ASN A 74 -16.43 23.14 10.14
C ASN A 74 -15.39 22.04 9.88
N SER A 75 -15.08 21.24 10.91
CA SER A 75 -14.15 20.11 10.79
C SER A 75 -14.69 19.03 9.86
N LEU A 76 -15.99 18.76 9.90
CA LEU A 76 -16.66 17.80 9.02
C LEU A 76 -16.67 18.26 7.56
N GLU A 77 -16.96 19.54 7.30
CA GLU A 77 -16.90 20.12 5.95
C GLU A 77 -15.47 20.08 5.37
N ALA A 78 -14.46 20.36 6.21
CA ALA A 78 -13.06 20.24 5.82
C ALA A 78 -12.67 18.78 5.51
N ALA A 79 -13.14 17.82 6.31
CA ALA A 79 -12.90 16.40 6.07
C ALA A 79 -13.57 15.93 4.77
N ASN A 80 -14.81 16.32 4.52
CA ASN A 80 -15.54 15.97 3.30
C ASN A 80 -14.83 16.50 2.04
N SER A 81 -14.38 17.75 2.06
CA SER A 81 -13.60 18.33 0.96
C SER A 81 -12.34 17.51 0.65
N ARG A 82 -11.61 17.10 1.71
CA ARG A 82 -10.41 16.26 1.56
C ARG A 82 -10.72 14.86 1.02
N ILE A 83 -11.86 14.28 1.40
CA ILE A 83 -12.31 12.98 0.91
C ILE A 83 -12.63 13.07 -0.58
N GLN A 84 -13.39 14.08 -1.01
CA GLN A 84 -13.71 14.28 -2.43
C GLN A 84 -12.45 14.46 -3.29
N GLU A 85 -11.49 15.26 -2.83
CA GLU A 85 -10.21 15.41 -3.52
C GLU A 85 -9.45 14.07 -3.63
N ALA A 86 -9.46 13.27 -2.56
CA ALA A 86 -8.84 11.96 -2.56
C ALA A 86 -9.54 10.99 -3.52
N GLU A 87 -10.87 10.98 -3.57
CA GLU A 87 -11.67 10.16 -4.49
C GLU A 87 -11.37 10.49 -5.95
N GLU A 88 -11.34 11.78 -6.32
CA GLU A 88 -10.97 12.20 -7.67
C GLU A 88 -9.54 11.79 -8.04
N ARG A 89 -8.60 11.89 -7.10
CA ARG A 89 -7.21 11.47 -7.31
C ARG A 89 -7.12 9.96 -7.49
N ILE A 90 -7.87 9.17 -6.73
CA ILE A 90 -7.93 7.71 -6.85
C ILE A 90 -8.50 7.33 -8.22
N SER A 91 -9.62 7.92 -8.63
CA SER A 91 -10.22 7.66 -9.94
C SER A 91 -9.23 7.93 -11.09
N LYS A 92 -8.51 9.06 -11.07
CA LYS A 92 -7.47 9.37 -12.07
C LYS A 92 -6.31 8.36 -12.07
N VAL A 93 -5.97 7.79 -10.91
CA VAL A 93 -4.90 6.77 -10.80
C VAL A 93 -5.38 5.42 -11.32
N GLU A 94 -6.63 5.04 -11.04
CA GLU A 94 -7.25 3.81 -11.53
C GLU A 94 -7.29 3.77 -13.06
N ASP A 95 -7.73 4.86 -13.71
CA ASP A 95 -7.74 4.97 -15.17
C ASP A 95 -6.34 4.78 -15.76
N ARG A 96 -5.33 5.45 -15.18
CA ARG A 96 -3.93 5.31 -15.61
C ARG A 96 -3.39 3.91 -15.41
N LEU A 97 -3.80 3.21 -14.35
CA LEU A 97 -3.40 1.83 -14.07
C LEU A 97 -3.92 0.88 -15.16
N VAL A 98 -5.14 1.08 -15.63
CA VAL A 98 -5.71 0.30 -16.74
C VAL A 98 -4.89 0.53 -18.01
N GLU A 99 -4.58 1.78 -18.37
CA GLU A 99 -3.76 2.10 -19.54
C GLU A 99 -2.35 1.49 -19.47
N ILE A 100 -1.71 1.55 -18.31
CA ILE A 100 -0.39 0.97 -18.06
C ILE A 100 -0.45 -0.55 -18.24
N THR A 101 -1.45 -1.20 -17.66
CA THR A 101 -1.62 -2.66 -17.74
C THR A 101 -1.79 -3.12 -19.20
N ASP A 102 -2.60 -2.42 -19.98
CA ASP A 102 -2.79 -2.70 -21.40
C ASP A 102 -1.50 -2.49 -22.21
N ALA A 103 -0.75 -1.43 -21.91
CA ALA A 103 0.53 -1.16 -22.54
C ALA A 103 1.58 -2.23 -22.20
N GLU A 104 1.62 -2.70 -20.96
CA GLU A 104 2.49 -3.78 -20.50
C GLU A 104 2.16 -5.09 -21.19
N GLN A 105 0.89 -5.48 -21.27
CA GLN A 105 0.49 -6.69 -21.99
C GLN A 105 0.89 -6.65 -23.47
N LYS A 106 0.75 -5.48 -24.12
CA LYS A 106 1.19 -5.29 -25.52
C LYS A 106 2.71 -5.40 -25.64
N ARG A 107 3.47 -4.80 -24.72
CA ARG A 107 4.94 -4.89 -24.67
C ARG A 107 5.39 -6.33 -24.44
N GLU A 108 4.76 -7.06 -23.54
CA GLU A 108 5.07 -8.45 -23.24
C GLU A 108 4.83 -9.37 -24.45
N LYS A 109 3.69 -9.20 -25.14
CA LYS A 109 3.42 -9.92 -26.39
C LYS A 109 4.44 -9.61 -27.49
N ARG A 110 4.96 -8.38 -27.55
CA ARG A 110 6.04 -8.02 -28.49
C ARG A 110 7.37 -8.64 -28.07
N ARG A 111 7.68 -8.61 -26.77
CA ARG A 111 8.90 -9.22 -26.21
C ARG A 111 8.97 -10.71 -26.50
N LYS A 112 7.88 -11.46 -26.26
CA LYS A 112 7.82 -12.90 -26.57
C LYS A 112 8.04 -13.20 -28.06
N ARG A 113 7.37 -12.46 -28.94
CA ARG A 113 7.57 -12.58 -30.40
C ARG A 113 9.00 -12.27 -30.82
N ASN A 114 9.62 -11.25 -30.21
CA ASN A 114 11.00 -10.92 -30.48
C ASN A 114 11.96 -12.01 -29.98
N GLU A 115 11.69 -12.61 -28.83
CA GLU A 115 12.48 -13.71 -28.27
C GLU A 115 12.41 -14.96 -29.15
N GLU A 116 11.21 -15.32 -29.62
CA GLU A 116 11.00 -16.41 -30.58
C GLU A 116 11.72 -16.13 -31.90
N SER A 117 11.55 -14.92 -32.45
CA SER A 117 12.23 -14.50 -33.69
C SER A 117 13.76 -14.52 -33.55
N LEU A 118 14.30 -14.08 -32.41
CA LEU A 118 15.74 -14.16 -32.13
C LEU A 118 16.22 -15.61 -32.05
N ARG A 119 15.43 -16.51 -31.46
CA ARG A 119 15.75 -17.94 -31.42
C ARG A 119 15.80 -18.53 -32.83
N GLU A 120 14.79 -18.26 -33.65
CA GLU A 120 14.74 -18.69 -35.04
C GLU A 120 15.90 -18.14 -35.86
N LEU A 121 16.23 -16.85 -35.71
CA LEU A 121 17.39 -16.23 -36.36
C LEU A 121 18.70 -16.89 -35.90
N TRP A 122 18.87 -17.16 -34.61
CA TRP A 122 20.06 -17.83 -34.11
C TRP A 122 20.19 -19.26 -34.61
N ASP A 123 19.09 -20.00 -34.68
CA ASP A 123 19.05 -21.34 -35.25
C ASP A 123 19.35 -21.29 -36.75
N ASN A 124 18.80 -20.30 -37.46
CA ASN A 124 19.11 -20.00 -38.86
C ASN A 124 20.54 -19.51 -39.08
N VAL A 125 21.24 -18.95 -38.10
CA VAL A 125 22.67 -18.63 -38.25
C VAL A 125 23.52 -19.87 -38.01
N LYS A 126 23.09 -20.76 -37.12
CA LYS A 126 23.84 -21.94 -36.68
C LYS A 126 23.51 -23.22 -37.44
N HIS A 127 22.51 -23.21 -38.34
CA HIS A 127 22.01 -24.43 -38.98
C HIS A 127 23.06 -25.16 -39.84
N THR A 128 24.08 -24.46 -40.35
CA THR A 128 25.21 -25.07 -41.07
C THR A 128 26.43 -25.37 -40.20
N ASN A 129 26.38 -25.06 -38.90
CA ASN A 129 27.51 -25.24 -38.00
C ASN A 129 27.56 -26.67 -37.43
N ILE A 130 28.76 -27.21 -37.33
CA ILE A 130 29.09 -28.46 -36.62
C ILE A 130 30.04 -28.13 -35.48
N ARG A 131 29.81 -28.75 -34.32
CA ARG A 131 30.65 -28.60 -33.13
C ARG A 131 31.37 -29.91 -32.86
N ILE A 132 32.70 -29.88 -32.91
CA ILE A 132 33.56 -31.03 -32.57
C ILE A 132 34.07 -30.83 -31.15
N ILE A 133 34.00 -31.89 -30.35
CA ILE A 133 34.36 -31.91 -28.93
C ILE A 133 35.47 -32.94 -28.74
N GLY A 134 36.40 -32.67 -27.82
CA GLY A 134 37.43 -33.64 -27.41
C GLY A 134 38.70 -33.65 -28.25
N VAL A 135 38.88 -32.72 -29.19
CA VAL A 135 40.14 -32.57 -29.93
C VAL A 135 41.20 -31.94 -29.01
N PRO A 136 42.37 -32.56 -28.77
CA PRO A 136 43.45 -32.00 -27.95
C PRO A 136 43.88 -30.61 -28.43
N GLU A 137 44.19 -29.69 -27.51
CA GLU A 137 44.68 -28.36 -27.88
C GLU A 137 46.07 -28.47 -28.53
N GLY A 138 46.27 -27.83 -29.69
CA GLY A 138 47.57 -27.79 -30.37
C GLY A 138 47.67 -28.67 -31.61
N GLU A 139 46.79 -29.67 -31.78
CA GLU A 139 46.69 -30.50 -33.00
C GLU A 139 46.44 -29.63 -34.25
N GLU A 140 45.77 -28.47 -34.08
CA GLU A 140 45.56 -27.51 -35.17
C GLU A 140 46.84 -26.87 -35.68
N ARG A 141 47.88 -26.73 -34.84
CA ARG A 141 49.11 -26.02 -35.24
C ARG A 141 49.89 -26.78 -36.30
N GLU A 142 49.79 -28.11 -36.29
CA GLU A 142 50.48 -28.99 -37.21
C GLU A 142 49.68 -29.19 -38.50
N LYS A 143 48.38 -29.49 -38.39
CA LYS A 143 47.56 -29.92 -39.53
C LYS A 143 46.56 -28.87 -40.01
N GLY A 144 46.18 -27.92 -39.15
CA GLY A 144 45.07 -27.01 -39.38
C GLY A 144 43.71 -27.65 -39.02
N THR A 145 42.79 -26.82 -38.52
CA THR A 145 41.44 -27.22 -38.07
C THR A 145 40.64 -27.94 -39.18
N GLU A 146 40.82 -27.54 -40.43
CA GLU A 146 40.12 -28.11 -41.59
C GLU A 146 40.56 -29.55 -41.88
N LYS A 147 41.86 -29.84 -41.79
CA LYS A 147 42.38 -31.19 -42.02
C LYS A 147 41.92 -32.16 -40.92
N ILE A 148 41.89 -31.70 -39.66
CA ILE A 148 41.35 -32.48 -38.54
C ILE A 148 39.90 -32.87 -38.82
N PHE A 149 39.09 -31.93 -39.32
CA PHE A 149 37.72 -32.24 -39.70
C PHE A 149 37.65 -33.25 -40.85
N GLN A 150 38.45 -33.10 -41.90
CA GLN A 150 38.50 -34.05 -43.01
C GLN A 150 38.89 -35.47 -42.57
N GLU A 151 39.88 -35.62 -41.68
CA GLU A 151 40.26 -36.92 -41.08
C GLU A 151 39.10 -37.55 -40.30
N ILE A 152 38.40 -36.73 -39.48
CA ILE A 152 37.23 -37.20 -38.70
C ILE A 152 36.11 -37.66 -39.62
N ILE A 153 35.85 -36.95 -40.72
CA ILE A 153 34.82 -37.34 -41.69
C ILE A 153 35.23 -38.59 -42.46
N ALA A 154 36.48 -38.71 -42.92
CA ALA A 154 36.97 -39.91 -43.60
C ALA A 154 36.84 -41.16 -42.70
N LYS A 155 37.16 -41.04 -41.41
CA LYS A 155 37.03 -42.13 -40.43
C LYS A 155 35.58 -42.49 -40.11
N ASN A 156 34.66 -41.52 -40.09
CA ASN A 156 33.29 -41.75 -39.60
C ASN A 156 32.22 -41.86 -40.69
N CYS A 157 32.44 -41.26 -41.86
CA CYS A 157 31.50 -41.21 -42.98
C CYS A 157 32.18 -41.67 -44.29
N PRO A 158 32.62 -42.94 -44.40
CA PRO A 158 33.37 -43.41 -45.57
C PRO A 158 32.55 -43.33 -46.88
N HIS A 159 31.22 -43.39 -46.79
CA HIS A 159 30.31 -43.23 -47.92
C HIS A 159 30.22 -41.78 -48.46
N MET A 160 30.73 -40.79 -47.74
CA MET A 160 30.80 -39.39 -48.20
C MET A 160 32.13 -39.05 -48.88
N GLY A 161 33.18 -39.85 -48.70
CA GLY A 161 34.56 -39.53 -49.10
C GLY A 161 34.84 -39.46 -50.61
N LYS A 162 33.86 -39.70 -51.48
CA LYS A 162 34.00 -39.56 -52.95
C LYS A 162 33.55 -38.19 -53.47
N GLU A 163 32.74 -37.45 -52.72
CA GLU A 163 32.46 -36.04 -53.00
C GLU A 163 33.43 -35.20 -52.15
N PRO A 164 34.22 -34.30 -52.75
CA PRO A 164 35.12 -33.48 -51.95
C PRO A 164 34.28 -32.59 -51.03
N LEU A 165 34.49 -32.69 -49.71
CA LEU A 165 33.94 -31.81 -48.69
C LEU A 165 34.60 -30.42 -48.74
N THR A 166 34.70 -29.84 -49.94
CA THR A 166 35.39 -28.58 -50.25
C THR A 166 34.65 -27.34 -49.75
N GLN A 167 33.62 -27.51 -48.93
CA GLN A 167 32.68 -26.45 -48.60
C GLN A 167 32.68 -26.12 -47.11
N ILE A 168 33.87 -26.04 -46.52
CA ILE A 168 34.08 -25.41 -45.22
C ILE A 168 34.20 -23.91 -45.49
N GLN A 169 33.31 -23.12 -44.88
CA GLN A 169 33.40 -21.67 -44.91
C GLN A 169 34.34 -21.14 -43.82
N GLU A 170 34.32 -21.78 -42.65
CA GLU A 170 35.09 -21.34 -41.49
C GLU A 170 35.36 -22.53 -40.56
N ALA A 171 36.57 -22.61 -40.02
CA ALA A 171 36.96 -23.66 -39.08
C ALA A 171 37.84 -23.07 -37.97
N GLN A 172 37.29 -22.90 -36.77
CA GLN A 172 38.03 -22.30 -35.66
C GLN A 172 37.67 -22.86 -34.29
N ARG A 173 38.58 -22.71 -33.33
CA ARG A 173 38.34 -23.02 -31.91
C ARG A 173 37.51 -21.90 -31.27
N VAL A 174 36.49 -22.29 -30.50
CA VAL A 174 35.58 -21.35 -29.82
C VAL A 174 35.56 -21.63 -28.31
N PRO A 175 35.78 -20.60 -27.46
CA PRO A 175 36.17 -19.22 -27.78
C PRO A 175 37.59 -19.08 -28.37
N TYR A 176 37.88 -17.99 -29.07
CA TYR A 176 39.19 -17.76 -29.70
C TYR A 176 40.35 -17.73 -28.69
N LYS A 177 40.12 -17.21 -27.48
CA LYS A 177 41.10 -17.16 -26.40
C LYS A 177 41.05 -18.42 -25.53
N ILE A 178 42.22 -18.96 -25.19
CA ILE A 178 42.36 -20.04 -24.21
C ILE A 178 42.12 -19.45 -22.81
N ASN A 179 41.27 -20.10 -22.02
CA ASN A 179 41.08 -19.76 -20.61
C ASN A 179 41.97 -20.69 -19.76
N PRO A 180 42.99 -20.17 -19.05
CA PRO A 180 43.90 -21.00 -18.24
C PRO A 180 43.20 -21.81 -17.14
N ARG A 181 42.00 -21.42 -16.71
CA ARG A 181 41.21 -22.15 -15.68
C ARG A 181 40.43 -23.34 -16.25
N ARG A 182 40.44 -23.54 -17.57
CA ARG A 182 39.65 -24.58 -18.23
C ARG A 182 40.52 -25.81 -18.47
N ASN A 183 40.17 -26.91 -17.82
CA ASN A 183 40.89 -28.19 -17.96
C ASN A 183 40.42 -29.02 -19.15
N THR A 184 39.36 -28.61 -19.85
CA THR A 184 38.83 -29.29 -21.04
C THR A 184 39.28 -28.58 -22.33
N PRO A 185 39.61 -29.32 -23.40
CA PRO A 185 39.89 -28.71 -24.69
C PRO A 185 38.72 -27.86 -25.19
N ARG A 186 38.99 -26.73 -25.86
CA ARG A 186 37.95 -25.90 -26.47
C ARG A 186 37.28 -26.65 -27.61
N HIS A 187 36.08 -26.24 -27.98
CA HIS A 187 35.38 -26.95 -29.05
C HIS A 187 35.79 -26.31 -30.38
N ILE A 188 35.82 -27.11 -31.43
CA ILE A 188 35.99 -26.60 -32.79
C ILE A 188 34.61 -26.37 -33.38
N LEU A 189 34.39 -25.17 -33.92
CA LEU A 189 33.21 -24.83 -34.69
C LEU A 189 33.60 -24.84 -36.18
N ILE A 190 32.92 -25.69 -36.95
CA ILE A 190 33.03 -25.77 -38.40
C ILE A 190 31.76 -25.23 -39.01
N LYS A 191 31.86 -24.19 -39.84
CA LYS A 191 30.76 -23.65 -40.63
C LYS A 191 30.82 -24.24 -42.03
N LEU A 192 29.76 -24.94 -42.43
CA LEU A 192 29.65 -25.50 -43.78
C LEU A 192 28.89 -24.54 -44.70
N THR A 193 29.16 -24.59 -46.00
CA THR A 193 28.44 -23.78 -47.00
C THR A 193 27.03 -24.34 -47.26
N LYS A 194 26.84 -25.66 -47.14
CA LYS A 194 25.56 -26.33 -47.41
C LYS A 194 25.00 -27.02 -46.16
N ILE A 195 23.72 -26.77 -45.88
CA ILE A 195 22.98 -27.46 -44.81
C ILE A 195 22.87 -28.98 -45.04
N LYS A 196 22.76 -29.41 -46.29
CA LYS A 196 22.64 -30.84 -46.66
C LYS A 196 23.85 -31.64 -46.16
N ASP A 197 25.04 -31.06 -46.25
CA ASP A 197 26.28 -31.70 -45.81
C ASP A 197 26.31 -31.82 -44.28
N LYS A 198 25.88 -30.76 -43.57
CA LYS A 198 25.71 -30.79 -42.11
C LYS A 198 24.75 -31.89 -41.67
N GLN A 199 23.61 -32.03 -42.34
CA GLN A 199 22.59 -33.03 -42.01
C GLN A 199 23.10 -34.45 -42.24
N LYS A 200 23.74 -34.70 -43.40
CA LYS A 200 24.39 -35.96 -43.73
C LYS A 200 25.40 -36.36 -42.65
N ILE A 201 26.34 -35.47 -42.30
CA ILE A 201 27.39 -35.72 -41.30
C ILE A 201 26.78 -35.99 -39.91
N SER A 202 25.81 -35.16 -39.50
CA SER A 202 25.14 -35.32 -38.21
C SER A 202 24.38 -36.65 -38.13
N LYS A 203 23.79 -37.12 -39.23
CA LYS A 203 23.09 -38.39 -39.33
C LYS A 203 24.06 -39.57 -39.21
N ALA A 204 25.13 -39.56 -39.99
CA ALA A 204 26.17 -40.59 -39.93
C ALA A 204 26.81 -40.68 -38.52
N ALA A 205 27.06 -39.55 -37.87
CA ALA A 205 27.54 -39.51 -36.49
C ALA A 205 26.56 -40.17 -35.50
N ARG A 206 25.24 -39.91 -35.62
CA ARG A 206 24.22 -40.54 -34.76
C ARG A 206 24.11 -42.04 -34.97
N GLU A 207 24.23 -42.50 -36.21
CA GLU A 207 24.13 -43.92 -36.57
C GLU A 207 25.32 -44.73 -36.04
N LYS A 208 26.51 -44.13 -35.98
CA LYS A 208 27.74 -44.83 -35.57
C LYS A 208 27.84 -45.11 -34.06
N LYS A 209 27.04 -44.44 -33.21
CA LYS A 209 26.92 -44.54 -31.72
C LYS A 209 28.20 -44.55 -30.86
N GLU A 210 29.39 -44.75 -31.42
CA GLU A 210 30.69 -44.78 -30.74
C GLU A 210 31.69 -43.92 -31.52
N HIS A 211 32.19 -42.85 -30.89
CA HIS A 211 33.28 -42.03 -31.44
C HIS A 211 34.54 -42.28 -30.61
N THR A 212 35.13 -43.46 -30.75
CA THR A 212 36.44 -43.76 -30.14
C THR A 212 37.53 -43.38 -31.14
N ARG A 213 38.20 -42.23 -30.90
CA ARG A 213 39.60 -42.09 -31.32
C ARG A 213 40.40 -42.81 -30.24
N GLU A 214 41.07 -43.90 -30.61
CA GLU A 214 42.02 -44.56 -29.72
C GLU A 214 43.09 -43.54 -29.30
N PRO A 215 43.46 -43.51 -28.01
CA PRO A 215 44.61 -42.74 -27.58
C PRO A 215 45.87 -43.39 -28.17
N GLN A 216 46.65 -42.61 -28.92
CA GLN A 216 48.07 -42.89 -29.13
C GLN A 216 48.84 -42.45 -27.89
#